data_AF-A0A957ZAC7-F1
#
_entry.id   AF-A0A957ZAC7-F1
#
_cell.length_a   1.000
_cell.length_b   1.000
_cell.length_c   1.000
_cell.angle_alpha   90.00
_cell.angle_beta   90.00
_cell.angle_gamma   90.00
#
_symmetry.space_group_name_H-M   'P 1'
#
loop_
_entity.id
_entity.type
_entity.pdbx_description
1 polymer ?
#
loop_
_entity_poly.entity_id
_entity_poly.type
_entity_poly.pdbx_seq_one_letter_code
_entity_poly.pdbx_strand_id
1 'polypeptide(L)'
;HSDPRYLGADKVMQMAVHNNRQLAARFFKKPVGLIAPGAYADLILLDYYPTTPLSAANLPWHILFGVSGSHVHSTICHGQTLMR
;
A
#
# COMPACT_ATOMS: atom_id res chain seq x y z
N HIS A 1 24.12 -6.09 -14.54
CA HIS A 1 22.91 -5.74 -13.78
C HIS A 1 22.04 -4.90 -14.72
N SER A 2 21.28 -5.56 -15.61
CA SER A 2 20.57 -4.91 -16.73
C SER A 2 19.25 -5.60 -17.08
N ASP A 3 18.83 -6.58 -16.27
CA ASP A 3 17.54 -7.26 -16.46
C ASP A 3 16.45 -6.45 -15.75
N PRO A 4 15.48 -5.86 -16.49
CA PRO A 4 14.41 -5.07 -15.88
C PRO A 4 13.49 -5.91 -14.96
N ARG A 5 13.58 -7.24 -15.00
CA ARG A 5 12.83 -8.17 -14.13
C ARG A 5 13.49 -8.38 -12.76
N TYR A 6 14.66 -7.78 -12.53
CA TYR A 6 15.42 -7.97 -11.29
C TYR A 6 14.60 -7.60 -10.04
N LEU A 7 13.74 -6.57 -10.15
CA LEU A 7 12.87 -6.10 -9.08
C LEU A 7 11.40 -6.09 -9.55
N GLY A 8 10.81 -7.27 -9.68
CA GLY A 8 9.38 -7.43 -9.99
C GLY A 8 8.48 -6.86 -8.89
N ALA A 9 7.22 -6.54 -9.25
CA ALA A 9 6.27 -5.95 -8.31
C ALA A 9 5.98 -6.83 -7.10
N ASP A 10 6.02 -8.15 -7.26
CA ASP A 10 5.93 -9.13 -6.18
C ASP A 10 7.03 -8.93 -5.12
N LYS A 11 8.28 -8.74 -5.57
CA LYS A 11 9.42 -8.46 -4.67
C LYS A 11 9.26 -7.11 -3.98
N VAL A 12 8.80 -6.09 -4.71
CA VAL A 12 8.55 -4.78 -4.11
C VAL A 12 7.46 -4.88 -3.04
N MET A 13 6.35 -5.58 -3.30
CA MET A 13 5.28 -5.76 -2.32
C MET A 13 5.74 -6.57 -1.09
N GLN A 14 6.57 -7.59 -1.28
CA GLN A 14 7.17 -8.33 -0.18
C GLN A 14 8.02 -7.40 0.71
N MET A 15 8.86 -6.55 0.11
CA MET A 15 9.73 -5.64 0.86
C MET A 15 8.95 -4.49 1.49
N ALA A 16 8.23 -3.72 0.67
CA ALA A 16 7.60 -2.46 1.06
C ALA A 16 6.35 -2.63 1.94
N VAL A 17 5.62 -3.75 1.79
CA VAL A 17 4.40 -3.98 2.55
C VAL A 17 4.61 -5.05 3.61
N HIS A 18 5.08 -6.24 3.24
CA HIS A 18 5.07 -7.38 4.16
C HIS A 18 6.20 -7.28 5.18
N ASN A 19 7.44 -7.05 4.73
CA ASN A 19 8.60 -6.93 5.60
C ASN A 19 8.51 -5.64 6.44
N ASN A 20 8.13 -4.51 5.85
CA ASN A 20 7.93 -3.26 6.60
C ASN A 20 6.84 -3.40 7.67
N ARG A 21 5.72 -4.07 7.38
CA ARG A 21 4.70 -4.39 8.37
C ARG A 21 5.27 -5.20 9.53
N GLN A 22 6.01 -6.27 9.23
CA GLN A 22 6.63 -7.13 10.25
C GLN A 22 7.63 -6.35 11.11
N LEU A 23 8.41 -5.46 10.50
CA LEU A 23 9.35 -4.59 11.21
C LEU A 23 8.61 -3.59 12.11
N ALA A 24 7.61 -2.89 11.57
CA ALA A 24 6.82 -1.91 12.29
C ALA A 24 6.07 -2.54 13.49
N ALA A 25 5.59 -3.77 13.34
CA ALA A 25 4.91 -4.50 14.41
C ALA A 25 5.77 -4.70 15.67
N ARG A 26 7.10 -4.53 15.61
CA ARG A 26 7.97 -4.55 16.79
C ARG A 26 7.85 -3.30 17.66
N PHE A 27 7.32 -2.21 17.12
CA PHE A 27 7.29 -0.90 17.78
C PHE A 27 5.87 -0.45 18.16
N PHE A 28 4.86 -0.91 17.41
CA PHE A 28 3.47 -0.48 17.60
C PHE A 28 2.68 -1.46 18.48
N LYS A 29 1.76 -0.93 19.29
CA LYS A 29 0.98 -1.71 20.27
C LYS A 29 -0.14 -2.56 19.66
N LYS A 30 -0.63 -2.16 18.49
CA LYS A 30 -1.68 -2.87 17.73
C LYS A 30 -1.11 -3.26 16.36
N PRO A 31 -1.68 -4.25 15.66
CA PRO A 31 -1.30 -4.56 14.29
C PRO A 31 -1.38 -3.31 13.40
N VAL A 32 -0.41 -3.15 12.50
CA VAL A 32 -0.30 -2.02 11.56
C VAL A 32 -0.28 -2.51 10.12
N GLY A 33 -0.60 -1.61 9.19
CA GLY A 33 -0.42 -1.84 7.76
C GLY A 33 -1.23 -3.00 7.18
N LEU A 34 -2.33 -3.41 7.82
CA LEU A 34 -3.26 -4.45 7.34
C LEU A 34 -4.70 -4.09 7.70
N ILE A 35 -5.66 -4.48 6.86
CA ILE A 35 -7.09 -4.23 7.08
C ILE A 35 -7.68 -5.42 7.81
N ALA A 36 -7.78 -5.33 9.14
CA ALA A 36 -8.45 -6.33 9.97
C ALA A 36 -8.93 -5.73 11.30
N PRO A 37 -9.92 -6.35 11.97
CA PRO A 37 -10.34 -5.93 13.30
C PRO A 37 -9.17 -5.90 14.30
N GLY A 38 -9.13 -4.84 15.12
CA GLY A 38 -8.10 -4.65 16.15
C GLY A 38 -6.80 -4.00 15.66
N ALA A 39 -6.59 -3.86 14.35
CA ALA A 39 -5.48 -3.09 13.79
C ALA A 39 -5.69 -1.57 13.97
N TYR A 40 -4.62 -0.78 13.82
CA TYR A 40 -4.75 0.67 13.64
C TYR A 40 -5.51 0.97 12.33
N ALA A 41 -6.47 1.90 12.41
CA ALA A 41 -7.24 2.34 11.27
C ALA A 41 -6.46 3.38 10.44
N ASP A 42 -5.37 2.93 9.83
CA ASP A 42 -4.50 3.71 8.95
C ASP A 42 -4.84 3.39 7.50
N LEU A 43 -5.45 4.33 6.78
CA LEU A 43 -5.99 4.14 5.44
C LEU A 43 -5.67 5.34 4.55
N ILE A 44 -5.44 5.07 3.28
CA ILE A 44 -5.54 6.09 2.23
C ILE A 44 -6.66 5.68 1.28
N LEU A 45 -7.49 6.65 0.88
CA LEU A 45 -8.46 6.48 -0.20
C LEU A 45 -7.88 7.13 -1.46
N LEU A 46 -7.94 6.39 -2.56
CA LEU A 46 -7.36 6.79 -3.83
C LEU A 46 -8.47 6.97 -4.87
N ASP A 47 -8.55 8.16 -5.48
CA ASP A 47 -9.35 8.42 -6.67
C ASP A 47 -8.60 7.94 -7.91
N TYR A 48 -8.30 6.64 -7.94
CA TYR A 48 -7.53 6.01 -8.99
C TYR A 48 -8.45 5.39 -10.04
N TYR A 49 -8.40 5.92 -11.26
CA TYR A 49 -9.06 5.32 -12.42
C TYR A 49 -8.07 4.40 -13.17
N PRO A 50 -8.26 3.07 -13.16
CA PRO A 50 -7.29 2.15 -13.75
C PRO A 50 -7.37 2.19 -15.28
N THR A 51 -6.21 2.31 -15.94
CA THR A 51 -6.09 2.35 -17.42
C THR A 51 -6.21 0.98 -18.08
N THR A 52 -6.16 -0.09 -17.29
CA THR A 52 -6.38 -1.49 -17.68
C THR A 52 -7.29 -2.15 -16.64
N PRO A 53 -7.97 -3.27 -16.96
CA PRO A 53 -8.84 -3.94 -15.99
C PRO A 53 -8.09 -4.30 -14.71
N LEU A 54 -8.58 -3.82 -13.57
CA LEU A 54 -7.95 -4.05 -12.27
C LEU A 54 -8.32 -5.43 -11.71
N SER A 55 -7.31 -6.17 -11.26
CA SER A 55 -7.44 -7.47 -10.62
C SER A 55 -6.41 -7.63 -9.49
N ALA A 56 -6.60 -8.62 -8.61
CA ALA A 56 -5.59 -8.91 -7.58
C ALA A 56 -4.21 -9.25 -8.17
N ALA A 57 -4.18 -9.88 -9.35
CA ALA A 57 -2.94 -10.30 -10.01
C ALA A 57 -2.12 -9.12 -10.57
N ASN A 58 -2.77 -8.03 -10.96
CA ASN A 58 -2.09 -6.85 -11.51
C ASN A 58 -2.09 -5.62 -10.60
N LEU A 59 -2.78 -5.66 -9.45
CA LEU A 59 -2.81 -4.58 -8.47
C LEU A 59 -1.41 -4.07 -8.08
N PRO A 60 -0.39 -4.93 -7.80
CA PRO A 60 0.95 -4.45 -7.52
C PRO A 60 1.54 -3.56 -8.62
N TRP A 61 1.26 -3.85 -9.89
CA TRP A 61 1.73 -3.06 -11.02
C TRP A 61 1.00 -1.73 -11.13
N HIS A 62 -0.32 -1.71 -10.86
CA HIS A 62 -1.08 -0.47 -10.76
C HIS A 62 -0.55 0.44 -9.64
N ILE A 63 -0.19 -0.12 -8.48
CA ILE A 63 0.38 0.65 -7.36
C ILE A 63 1.74 1.25 -7.74
N LEU A 64 2.61 0.47 -8.40
CA LEU A 64 3.97 0.93 -8.69
C LEU A 64 4.06 1.93 -9.84
N PHE A 65 3.20 1.79 -10.85
CA PHE A 65 3.34 2.56 -12.09
C PHE A 65 2.13 3.43 -12.45
N GLY A 66 0.96 3.15 -11.86
CA GLY A 66 -0.27 3.89 -12.14
C GLY A 66 -0.64 4.88 -11.03
N VAL A 67 -0.46 4.48 -9.77
CA VAL A 67 -0.81 5.32 -8.61
C VAL A 67 0.27 6.36 -8.38
N SER A 68 -0.17 7.57 -8.04
CA SER A 68 0.68 8.69 -7.64
C SER A 68 0.05 9.42 -6.46
N GLY A 69 0.82 10.26 -5.76
CA GLY A 69 0.34 11.02 -4.61
C GLY A 69 -0.83 11.97 -4.92
N SER A 70 -0.97 12.44 -6.17
CA SER A 70 -2.10 13.30 -6.56
C SER A 70 -3.44 12.57 -6.59
N HIS A 71 -3.45 11.25 -6.56
CA HIS A 71 -4.67 10.45 -6.49
C HIS A 71 -5.18 10.27 -5.05
N VAL A 72 -4.42 10.69 -4.03
CA VAL A 72 -4.86 10.58 -2.64
C VAL A 72 -6.00 11.57 -2.40
N HIS A 73 -7.21 11.05 -2.25
CA HIS A 73 -8.40 11.82 -1.87
C HIS A 73 -8.50 11.97 -0.35
N SER A 74 -8.11 10.96 0.42
CA SER A 74 -8.16 11.08 1.88
C SER A 74 -7.09 10.25 2.57
N THR A 75 -6.60 10.79 3.68
CA THR A 75 -5.66 10.11 4.58
C THR A 75 -6.29 10.00 5.96
N ILE A 76 -6.36 8.78 6.47
CA ILE A 76 -6.89 8.46 7.80
C ILE A 76 -5.75 7.84 8.59
N CYS A 77 -5.47 8.38 9.77
CA CYS A 77 -4.46 7.86 10.70
C CYS A 77 -5.13 7.62 12.05
N HIS A 78 -5.02 6.40 12.57
CA HIS A 78 -5.65 5.98 13.82
C HIS A 78 -7.16 6.30 13.87
N GLY A 79 -7.85 6.18 12.73
CA GLY A 79 -9.28 6.48 12.61
C GLY A 79 -9.63 7.97 12.54
N GLN A 80 -8.64 8.86 12.53
CA GLN A 80 -8.83 10.30 12.34
C GLN A 80 -8.47 10.70 10.91
N THR A 81 -9.37 11.38 10.22
CA THR A 81 -9.08 11.96 8.91
C THR A 81 -8.11 13.14 9.07
N LEU A 82 -6.94 13.03 8.45
CA LEU A 82 -5.90 14.07 8.47
C LEU A 82 -5.91 14.94 7.20
N MET A 83 -6.31 14.36 6.07
CA MET A 83 -6.34 15.03 4.77
C MET A 83 -7.59 14.62 4.01
N ARG A 84 -8.14 15.56 3.25
CA ARG A 84 -9.27 15.41 2.34
C ARG A 84 -9.08 16.30 1.13
#